data_AF-A0A0C2GE08-F1
#
_entry.id   AF-A0A0C2GE08-F1
#
_cell.length_a   1.000
_cell.length_b   1.000
_cell.length_c   1.000
_cell.angle_alpha   90.00
_cell.angle_beta   90.00
_cell.angle_gamma   90.00
#
_symmetry.space_group_name_H-M   'P 1'
#
loop_
_entity.id
_entity.type
_entity.pdbx_description
1 polymer ?
#
loop_
_entity_poly.entity_id
_entity_poly.type
_entity_poly.pdbx_seq_one_letter_code
_entity_poly.pdbx_strand_id
1 'polypeptide(L)'
;MRIHYVDRVTNEEVLRRCGTTSLHVAMAQRRLQLAGHILRMPQHRIPRGAMSWIPSASKRSRGRPRNTWRRTFADDLKLMDISREQGEALAQDRQQWREFVARYAQQLGRN
;
A
#
# COMPACT_ATOMS: atom_id res chain seq x y z
N MET A 1 -27.23 13.16 -0.44
CA MET A 1 -26.37 13.85 -1.44
C MET A 1 -26.92 13.57 -2.82
N ARG A 2 -27.28 14.59 -3.60
CA ARG A 2 -27.72 14.45 -4.99
C ARG A 2 -26.57 14.89 -5.90
N ILE A 3 -26.11 14.01 -6.78
CA ILE A 3 -25.17 14.34 -7.86
C ILE A 3 -25.84 13.91 -9.15
N HIS A 4 -25.85 14.80 -10.12
CA HIS A 4 -26.29 14.55 -11.48
C HIS A 4 -25.09 14.41 -12.41
N TYR A 5 -25.24 13.67 -13.50
CA TYR A 5 -24.15 13.46 -14.48
C TYR A 5 -23.61 14.79 -15.06
N VAL A 6 -24.47 15.80 -15.20
CA VAL A 6 -24.12 17.13 -15.71
C VAL A 6 -23.21 17.92 -14.76
N ASP A 7 -23.20 17.59 -13.48
CA ASP A 7 -22.45 18.32 -12.46
C ASP A 7 -20.93 18.10 -12.58
N ARG A 8 -20.50 17.05 -13.31
CA ARG A 8 -19.09 16.67 -13.53
C ARG A 8 -18.24 16.67 -12.24
N VAL A 9 -18.85 16.25 -11.12
CA VAL A 9 -18.19 16.19 -9.81
C VAL A 9 -17.06 15.17 -9.84
N THR A 10 -15.87 15.56 -9.40
CA THR A 10 -14.71 14.66 -9.33
C THR A 10 -14.86 13.67 -8.17
N ASN A 11 -14.20 12.51 -8.28
CA ASN A 11 -14.21 11.50 -7.21
C ASN A 11 -13.67 12.06 -5.88
N GLU A 12 -12.65 12.93 -5.94
CA GLU A 12 -12.10 13.63 -4.78
C GLU A 12 -13.17 14.48 -4.07
N GLU A 13 -13.96 15.24 -4.83
CA GLU A 13 -15.03 16.06 -4.28
C GLU A 13 -16.15 15.21 -3.68
N VAL A 14 -16.46 14.04 -4.25
CA VAL A 14 -17.41 13.09 -3.66
C VAL A 14 -16.91 12.60 -2.29
N LEU A 15 -15.64 12.19 -2.22
CA LEU A 15 -15.01 11.70 -0.99
C LEU A 15 -14.98 12.79 0.09
N ARG A 16 -14.65 14.03 -0.30
CA ARG A 16 -14.64 15.21 0.59
C ARG A 16 -16.03 15.47 1.19
N ARG A 17 -17.09 15.44 0.37
CA ARG A 17 -18.48 15.63 0.84
C ARG A 17 -18.93 14.53 1.80
N CYS A 18 -18.47 13.30 1.58
CA CYS A 18 -18.78 12.17 2.44
C CYS A 18 -17.92 12.09 3.71
N GLY A 19 -16.82 12.87 3.79
CA GLY A 19 -15.86 12.78 4.89
C GLY A 19 -15.10 11.43 4.91
N THR A 20 -15.00 10.76 3.77
CA THR A 20 -14.44 9.40 3.65
C THR A 20 -13.17 9.43 2.84
N THR A 21 -12.18 8.61 3.22
CA THR A 21 -10.95 8.43 2.43
C THR A 21 -11.19 7.51 1.23
N SER A 22 -10.44 7.71 0.14
CA SER A 22 -10.42 6.79 -0.99
C SER A 22 -10.13 5.35 -0.56
N LEU A 23 -10.85 4.39 -1.17
CA LEU A 23 -10.65 2.96 -0.96
C LEU A 23 -9.19 2.55 -1.20
N HIS A 24 -8.54 3.16 -2.19
CA HIS A 24 -7.14 2.86 -2.51
C HIS A 24 -6.20 3.15 -1.34
N VAL A 25 -6.41 4.27 -0.65
CA VAL A 25 -5.63 4.68 0.53
C VAL A 25 -5.90 3.72 1.70
N ALA A 26 -7.17 3.40 1.94
CA ALA A 26 -7.57 2.47 3.00
C ALA A 26 -7.03 1.06 2.80
N MET A 27 -6.94 0.60 1.53
CA MET A 27 -6.32 -0.69 1.19
C MET A 27 -4.81 -0.66 1.35
N ALA A 28 -4.14 0.39 0.88
CA ALA A 28 -2.68 0.52 1.00
C ALA A 28 -2.25 0.61 2.47
N GLN A 29 -2.97 1.36 3.30
CA GLN A 29 -2.72 1.41 4.75
C GLN A 29 -2.79 0.02 5.39
N ARG A 30 -3.82 -0.79 5.06
CA ARG A 30 -3.95 -2.17 5.55
C ARG A 30 -2.81 -3.07 5.07
N ARG A 31 -2.40 -2.93 3.80
CA ARG A 31 -1.25 -3.67 3.25
C ARG A 31 0.04 -3.31 3.97
N LEU A 32 0.29 -2.02 4.26
CA LEU A 32 1.46 -1.58 5.03
C LEU A 32 1.41 -2.07 6.48
N GLN A 33 0.26 -2.08 7.14
CA GLN A 33 0.12 -2.67 8.48
C GLN A 33 0.50 -4.15 8.49
N LEU A 34 -0.02 -4.93 7.54
CA LEU A 34 0.31 -6.34 7.38
C LEU A 34 1.78 -6.54 7.02
N ALA A 35 2.33 -5.73 6.11
CA ALA A 35 3.71 -5.79 5.70
C ALA A 35 4.65 -5.58 6.89
N GLY A 36 4.43 -4.56 7.71
CA GLY A 36 5.23 -4.35 8.92
C GLY A 36 5.19 -5.54 9.89
N HIS A 37 4.04 -6.20 10.02
CA HIS A 37 3.96 -7.43 10.82
C HIS A 37 4.80 -8.56 10.22
N ILE A 38 4.70 -8.80 8.91
CA ILE A 38 5.49 -9.81 8.20
C ILE A 38 6.99 -9.50 8.26
N LEU A 39 7.40 -8.24 8.08
CA LEU A 39 8.80 -7.82 8.04
C LEU A 39 9.53 -8.00 9.38
N ARG A 40 8.78 -8.01 10.49
CA ARG A 40 9.29 -8.30 11.84
C ARG A 40 9.26 -9.79 12.19
N MET A 41 8.69 -10.64 11.33
CA MET A 41 8.73 -12.09 11.57
C MET A 41 10.15 -12.64 11.36
N PRO A 42 10.53 -13.70 12.11
CA PRO A 42 11.75 -14.45 11.84
C PRO A 42 11.81 -14.96 10.39
N GLN A 43 13.03 -15.03 9.84
CA GLN A 43 13.26 -15.37 8.42
C GLN A 43 12.75 -16.76 8.01
N HIS A 44 12.69 -17.72 8.95
CA HIS A 44 12.18 -19.07 8.69
C HIS A 44 10.65 -19.13 8.49
N ARG A 45 9.91 -18.05 8.80
CA ARG A 45 8.45 -18.02 8.63
C ARG A 45 8.09 -17.88 7.16
N ILE A 46 7.15 -18.70 6.70
CA ILE A 46 6.67 -18.71 5.29
C ILE A 46 6.28 -17.30 4.79
N PRO A 47 5.50 -16.47 5.53
CA PRO A 47 5.14 -15.13 5.06
C PRO A 47 6.34 -14.22 4.81
N ARG A 48 7.40 -14.33 5.63
CA ARG A 48 8.62 -13.55 5.50
C ARG A 48 9.38 -13.91 4.23
N GLY A 49 9.48 -15.20 3.92
CA GLY A 49 10.03 -15.69 2.65
C GLY A 49 9.18 -15.32 1.43
N ALA A 50 7.85 -15.43 1.55
CA ALA A 50 6.93 -15.06 0.46
C ALA A 50 7.00 -13.57 0.09
N MET A 51 7.29 -12.70 1.05
CA MET A 51 7.43 -11.26 0.84
C MET A 51 8.62 -10.90 -0.06
N SER A 52 9.73 -11.65 0.04
CA SER A 52 10.93 -11.45 -0.77
C SER A 52 10.97 -12.32 -2.02
N TRP A 53 10.07 -13.29 -2.13
CA TRP A 53 10.07 -14.29 -3.19
C TRP A 53 9.98 -13.66 -4.59
N ILE A 54 10.86 -14.15 -5.47
CA ILE A 54 10.90 -13.82 -6.89
C ILE A 54 10.50 -15.08 -7.63
N PRO A 55 9.45 -15.06 -8.46
CA PRO A 55 9.15 -16.21 -9.29
C PRO A 55 10.35 -16.51 -10.18
N SER A 56 10.90 -17.73 -10.08
CA SER A 56 11.84 -18.25 -11.07
C SER A 56 11.18 -18.14 -12.44
N ALA A 57 11.94 -17.72 -13.46
CA ALA A 57 11.46 -17.33 -14.79
C ALA A 57 10.65 -18.43 -15.51
N SER A 58 9.41 -18.66 -15.09
CA SER A 58 8.42 -19.42 -15.84
C SER A 58 7.90 -18.52 -16.96
N LYS A 59 7.52 -19.14 -18.08
CA LYS A 59 6.90 -18.45 -19.22
C LYS A 59 5.72 -17.60 -18.71
N ARG A 60 5.88 -16.27 -18.72
CA ARG A 60 4.82 -15.36 -18.29
C ARG A 60 3.64 -15.52 -19.24
N SER A 61 2.42 -15.51 -18.71
CA SER A 61 1.22 -15.47 -19.53
C SER A 61 1.26 -14.25 -20.44
N ARG A 62 0.73 -14.38 -21.67
CA ARG A 62 0.56 -13.24 -22.58
C ARG A 62 -0.36 -12.19 -21.91
N GLY A 63 -0.04 -10.90 -22.08
CA GLY A 63 -0.78 -9.79 -21.49
C GLY A 63 -0.09 -9.12 -20.29
N ARG A 64 -0.85 -8.32 -19.51
CA ARG A 64 -0.31 -7.61 -18.35
C ARG A 64 0.12 -8.62 -17.27
N PRO A 65 1.36 -8.56 -16.78
CA PRO A 65 1.79 -9.41 -15.67
C PRO A 65 0.89 -9.21 -14.44
N ARG A 66 0.52 -10.31 -13.77
CA ARG A 66 -0.18 -10.24 -12.47
C ARG A 66 0.67 -9.44 -11.48
N ASN A 67 0.03 -8.58 -10.70
CA ASN A 67 0.72 -7.87 -9.64
C ASN A 67 1.08 -8.86 -8.52
N THR A 68 2.26 -8.71 -7.94
CA THR A 68 2.73 -9.56 -6.84
C THR A 68 2.75 -8.77 -5.55
N TRP A 69 2.61 -9.44 -4.41
CA TRP A 69 2.71 -8.80 -3.09
C TRP A 69 3.97 -7.94 -2.96
N ARG A 70 5.12 -8.46 -3.42
CA ARG A 70 6.39 -7.72 -3.46
C ARG A 70 6.32 -6.40 -4.24
N ARG A 71 5.67 -6.41 -5.40
CA ARG A 71 5.50 -5.21 -6.25
C ARG A 71 4.49 -4.24 -5.64
N THR A 72 3.33 -4.74 -5.22
CA THR A 72 2.29 -3.92 -4.58
C THR A 72 2.82 -3.23 -3.33
N PHE A 73 3.59 -3.93 -2.50
CA PHE A 73 4.23 -3.32 -1.33
C PHE A 73 5.25 -2.24 -1.71
N ALA A 74 6.09 -2.49 -2.72
CA ALA A 74 7.03 -1.48 -3.20
C ALA A 74 6.33 -0.26 -3.79
N ASP A 75 5.22 -0.46 -4.50
CA ASP A 75 4.39 0.64 -5.02
C ASP A 75 3.74 1.44 -3.89
N ASP A 76 3.27 0.77 -2.82
CA ASP A 76 2.73 1.45 -1.64
C ASP A 76 3.79 2.31 -0.93
N LEU A 77 5.04 1.84 -0.83
CA LEU A 77 6.15 2.61 -0.26
C LEU A 77 6.56 3.81 -1.15
N LYS A 78 6.55 3.62 -2.46
CA LYS A 78 6.86 4.69 -3.44
C LYS A 78 5.92 5.87 -3.35
N LEU A 79 4.66 5.65 -2.96
CA LEU A 79 3.71 6.75 -2.74
C LEU A 79 4.13 7.70 -1.61
N MET A 80 5.07 7.28 -0.75
CA MET A 80 5.69 8.11 0.29
C MET A 80 7.16 8.44 -0.01
N ASP A 81 7.63 8.19 -1.23
CA ASP A 81 9.02 8.39 -1.65
C ASP A 81 10.04 7.58 -0.81
N ILE A 82 9.64 6.38 -0.36
CA ILE A 82 10.50 5.49 0.43
C ILE A 82 10.91 4.27 -0.40
N SER A 83 12.21 3.95 -0.37
CA SER A 83 12.75 2.74 -0.98
C SER A 83 12.30 1.50 -0.20
N ARG A 84 12.33 0.32 -0.84
CA ARG A 84 11.97 -0.92 -0.15
C ARG A 84 12.87 -1.18 1.06
N GLU A 85 14.17 -0.98 0.89
CA GLU A 85 15.20 -1.19 1.91
C GLU A 85 14.97 -0.26 3.12
N GLN A 86 14.68 1.02 2.86
CA GLN A 86 14.32 1.98 3.89
C GLN A 86 13.03 1.57 4.62
N GLY A 87 12.01 1.12 3.89
CA GLY A 87 10.76 0.61 4.48
C GLY A 87 10.98 -0.65 5.34
N GLU A 88 11.86 -1.55 4.93
CA GLU A 88 12.21 -2.75 5.69
C GLU A 88 12.97 -2.44 6.99
N ALA A 89 13.85 -1.45 6.96
CA ALA A 89 14.54 -0.93 8.14
C ALA A 89 13.57 -0.22 9.10
N LEU A 90 12.74 0.68 8.56
CA LEU A 90 11.71 1.42 9.30
C LEU A 90 10.70 0.48 9.98
N ALA A 91 10.36 -0.64 9.33
CA ALA A 91 9.43 -1.61 9.87
C ALA A 91 9.94 -2.34 11.13
N GLN A 92 11.25 -2.34 11.40
CA GLN A 92 11.82 -2.99 12.58
C GLN A 92 11.39 -2.25 13.86
N ASP A 93 11.35 -0.92 13.82
CA ASP A 93 10.78 -0.12 14.90
C ASP A 93 9.25 -0.09 14.76
N ARG A 94 8.56 -0.70 15.73
CA ARG A 94 7.10 -0.80 15.72
C ARG A 94 6.42 0.57 15.86
N GLN A 95 7.00 1.49 16.62
CA GLN A 95 6.43 2.82 16.83
C GLN A 95 6.62 3.65 15.56
N GLN A 96 7.84 3.72 15.03
CA GLN A 96 8.11 4.46 13.79
C GLN A 96 7.28 3.92 12.61
N TRP A 97 7.11 2.60 12.51
CA TRP A 97 6.24 2.02 11.49
C TRP A 97 4.77 2.44 11.64
N ARG A 98 4.24 2.46 12.86
CA ARG A 98 2.86 2.90 13.11
C ARG A 98 2.66 4.36 12.74
N GLU A 99 3.61 5.21 13.09
CA GLU A 99 3.60 6.64 12.74
C GLU A 99 3.68 6.84 11.23
N PHE A 100 4.57 6.11 10.55
CA PHE A 100 4.67 6.11 9.09
C PHE A 100 3.35 5.73 8.40
N VAL A 101 2.74 4.63 8.84
CA VAL A 101 1.45 4.16 8.30
C VAL A 101 0.31 5.15 8.60
N ALA A 102 0.35 5.85 9.73
CA ALA A 102 -0.62 6.91 10.02
C ALA A 102 -0.43 8.13 9.13
N ARG A 103 0.82 8.56 8.88
CA ARG A 103 1.14 9.65 7.95
C ARG A 103 0.70 9.35 6.52
N TYR A 104 0.86 8.09 6.08
CA TYR A 104 0.37 7.62 4.79
C TYR A 104 -1.12 7.95 4.55
N ALA A 105 -1.97 7.68 5.55
CA ALA A 105 -3.40 7.96 5.48
C ALA A 105 -3.71 9.47 5.46
N GLN A 106 -2.89 10.27 6.14
CA GLN A 106 -3.05 11.73 6.20
C GLN A 106 -2.60 12.44 4.92
N GLN A 107 -1.50 11.99 4.30
CA GLN A 107 -0.93 12.62 3.11
C GLN A 107 -1.75 12.34 1.84
N LEU A 108 -2.31 11.13 1.72
CA LEU A 108 -3.13 10.74 0.57
C LEU A 108 -4.64 10.95 0.78
N GLY A 109 -5.08 11.24 2.00
CA GLY A 109 -6.45 11.65 2.31
C GLY A 109 -6.70 13.16 2.22
N ARG A 110 -5.66 13.95 1.91
CA ARG A 110 -5.70 15.42 1.79
C ARG A 110 -5.71 15.92 0.33
N ASN A 111 -5.51 15.04 -0.64
CA ASN A 111 -5.67 15.34 -2.06
C ASN A 111 -7.08 14.97 -2.50
#